data_AF-A0A7W1CLA7-F1
#
_entry.id   AF-A0A7W1CLA7-F1
#
_cell.length_a   1.000
_cell.length_b   1.000
_cell.length_c   1.000
_cell.angle_alpha   90.00
_cell.angle_beta   90.00
_cell.angle_gamma   90.00
#
_symmetry.space_group_name_H-M   'P 1'
#
loop_
_entity.id
_entity.type
_entity.pdbx_description
1 polymer ?
#
loop_
_entity_poly.entity_id
_entity_poly.type
_entity_poly.pdbx_seq_one_letter_code
_entity_poly.pdbx_strand_id
1 'polypeptide(L)'
;MLAVWYVMRARAVDAGEPWLPEGVVIPEVAANVMLIGIFGLLVFAQWAVYAARRRDRVNTALALGLVAFMAVAVVNAQAFIFSVIELPVAEGPYPGMFYAVTGTMTALIVIGIVFTAITAFRVLGGRLSDNELVAAHALHWYVLTAAFCAVWFVVYVTK
;
A
#
# COMPACT_ATOMS: atom_id res chain seq x y z
N MET A 1 -1.64 11.67 -9.43
CA MET A 1 -0.25 11.50 -9.90
C MET A 1 -0.13 10.50 -11.05
N LEU A 2 -0.92 9.42 -11.10
CA LEU A 2 -0.89 8.45 -12.22
C LEU A 2 -1.16 9.06 -13.61
N ALA A 3 -2.09 10.02 -13.72
CA ALA A 3 -2.32 10.73 -14.99
C ALA A 3 -1.06 11.49 -15.47
N VAL A 4 -0.35 12.13 -14.54
CA VAL A 4 0.90 12.84 -14.84
C VAL A 4 1.99 11.86 -15.27
N TRP A 5 2.09 10.70 -14.62
CA TRP A 5 2.98 9.61 -15.01
C TRP A 5 2.76 9.20 -16.47
N TYR A 6 1.51 8.93 -16.84
CA TYR A 6 1.17 8.54 -18.22
C TYR A 6 1.53 9.62 -19.25
N VAL A 7 1.28 10.90 -18.94
CA VAL A 7 1.63 11.99 -19.85
C VAL A 7 3.14 12.12 -20.03
N MET A 8 3.92 12.02 -18.93
CA MET A 8 5.38 12.10 -19.01
C MET A 8 5.97 10.90 -19.76
N ARG A 9 5.46 9.69 -19.51
CA ARG A 9 5.85 8.48 -20.24
C ARG A 9 5.54 8.59 -21.73
N ALA A 10 4.34 9.06 -22.09
CA ALA A 10 3.98 9.25 -23.50
C ALA A 10 4.94 10.22 -24.20
N ARG A 11 5.29 11.34 -23.56
CA ARG A 11 6.25 12.31 -24.11
C ARG A 11 7.64 11.72 -24.32
N ALA A 12 8.14 10.91 -23.40
CA ALA A 12 9.44 10.25 -23.55
C ALA A 12 9.41 9.26 -24.74
N VAL A 13 8.35 8.46 -24.84
CA VAL A 13 8.17 7.51 -25.95
C VAL A 13 8.05 8.22 -27.30
N ASP A 14 7.28 9.33 -27.36
CA ASP A 14 7.13 10.14 -28.58
C ASP A 14 8.46 10.79 -28.99
N ALA A 15 9.33 11.10 -28.04
CA ALA A 15 10.69 11.60 -28.27
C ALA A 15 11.70 10.49 -28.66
N GLY A 16 11.29 9.22 -28.64
CA GLY A 16 12.17 8.07 -28.87
C GLY A 16 13.11 7.75 -27.71
N GLU A 17 12.87 8.33 -26.53
CA GLU A 17 13.67 8.12 -25.32
C GLU A 17 13.07 6.98 -24.46
N PRO A 18 13.91 6.13 -23.84
CA PRO A 18 13.41 5.13 -22.92
C PRO A 18 12.82 5.80 -21.66
N TRP A 19 11.61 5.40 -21.26
CA TRP A 19 10.97 5.95 -20.06
C TRP A 19 11.70 5.55 -18.77
N LEU A 20 12.09 4.28 -18.68
CA LEU A 20 12.95 3.77 -17.63
C LEU A 20 14.42 4.13 -17.97
N PRO A 21 15.14 4.86 -17.10
CA PRO A 21 16.54 5.17 -17.33
C PRO A 21 17.40 3.91 -17.49
N GLU A 22 18.43 3.99 -18.34
CA GLU A 22 19.37 2.89 -18.54
C GLU A 22 20.08 2.51 -17.22
N GLY A 23 20.28 1.21 -17.01
CA GLY A 23 20.91 0.66 -15.80
C GLY A 23 19.98 0.48 -14.60
N VAL A 24 18.75 1.02 -14.63
CA VAL A 24 17.78 0.87 -13.53
C VAL A 24 17.04 -0.46 -13.64
N VAL A 25 17.14 -1.29 -12.60
CA VAL A 25 16.41 -2.56 -12.49
C VAL A 25 15.36 -2.45 -11.39
N ILE A 26 14.09 -2.57 -11.77
CA ILE A 26 12.98 -2.58 -10.81
C ILE A 26 12.97 -3.94 -10.07
N PRO A 27 12.95 -3.96 -8.72
CA PRO A 27 12.82 -5.21 -7.96
C PRO A 27 11.41 -5.80 -8.04
N GLU A 28 11.09 -6.47 -9.15
CA GLU A 28 9.74 -6.99 -9.44
C GLU A 28 9.25 -8.01 -8.41
N VAL A 29 10.16 -8.84 -7.87
CA VAL A 29 9.81 -9.81 -6.82
C VAL A 29 9.26 -9.11 -5.58
N ALA A 30 9.94 -8.06 -5.10
CA ALA A 30 9.48 -7.30 -3.94
C ALA A 30 8.15 -6.61 -4.22
N ALA A 31 7.99 -6.00 -5.40
CA ALA A 31 6.74 -5.36 -5.81
C ALA A 31 5.56 -6.34 -5.88
N ASN A 32 5.78 -7.55 -6.39
CA ASN A 32 4.75 -8.60 -6.47
C ASN A 32 4.41 -9.17 -5.09
N VAL A 33 5.41 -9.35 -4.22
CA VAL A 33 5.19 -9.75 -2.83
C VAL A 33 4.37 -8.70 -2.08
N MET A 34 4.59 -7.40 -2.31
CA MET A 34 3.74 -6.35 -1.75
C MET A 34 2.29 -6.46 -2.21
N LEU A 35 2.06 -6.70 -3.51
CA LEU A 35 0.72 -6.87 -4.06
C LEU A 35 0.00 -8.06 -3.40
N ILE A 36 0.67 -9.21 -3.34
CA ILE A 36 0.10 -10.41 -2.69
C ILE A 36 -0.15 -10.14 -1.20
N GLY A 37 0.79 -9.49 -0.51
CA GLY A 37 0.69 -9.16 0.91
C GLY A 37 -0.50 -8.25 1.22
N ILE A 38 -0.73 -7.20 0.42
CA ILE A 38 -1.85 -6.28 0.64
C ILE A 38 -3.20 -6.92 0.32
N PHE A 39 -3.27 -7.87 -0.61
CA PHE A 39 -4.47 -8.70 -0.81
C PHE A 39 -4.71 -9.66 0.36
N GLY A 40 -3.65 -10.29 0.89
CA GLY A 40 -3.73 -11.13 2.08
C GLY A 40 -4.23 -10.37 3.31
N LEU A 41 -3.80 -9.11 3.46
CA LEU A 41 -4.28 -8.21 4.51
C LEU A 41 -5.81 -8.04 4.47
N LEU A 42 -6.43 -7.97 3.29
CA LEU A 42 -7.87 -7.78 3.16
C LEU A 42 -8.68 -8.93 3.77
N VAL A 43 -8.14 -10.14 3.77
CA VAL A 43 -8.76 -11.30 4.40
C VAL A 43 -8.87 -11.09 5.91
N PHE A 44 -7.79 -10.59 6.54
CA PHE A 44 -7.78 -10.27 7.96
C PHE A 44 -8.66 -9.06 8.28
N ALA A 45 -8.68 -8.04 7.42
CA ALA A 45 -9.58 -6.89 7.59
C ALA A 45 -11.05 -7.33 7.57
N GLN A 46 -11.42 -8.22 6.64
CA GLN A 46 -12.79 -8.75 6.58
C GLN A 46 -13.10 -9.68 7.76
N TRP A 47 -12.12 -10.46 8.22
CA TRP A 47 -12.27 -11.26 9.43
C TRP A 47 -12.54 -10.38 10.66
N ALA A 48 -11.84 -9.25 10.79
CA ALA A 48 -12.08 -8.28 11.87
C ALA A 48 -13.53 -7.77 11.86
N VAL A 49 -14.07 -7.40 10.69
CA VAL A 49 -15.47 -6.98 10.54
C VAL A 49 -16.44 -8.10 10.93
N TYR A 50 -16.17 -9.32 10.45
CA TYR A 50 -16.98 -10.51 10.74
C TYR A 50 -17.04 -10.82 12.25
N ALA A 51 -15.89 -10.75 12.93
CA ALA A 51 -15.77 -11.00 14.37
C ALA A 51 -16.42 -9.89 15.19
N ALA A 52 -16.21 -8.63 14.80
CA ALA A 52 -16.79 -7.46 15.48
C ALA A 52 -18.32 -7.52 15.51
N ARG A 53 -18.94 -7.86 14.37
CA ARG A 53 -20.41 -8.02 14.27
C ARG A 53 -20.97 -9.09 15.21
N ARG A 54 -20.17 -10.11 15.55
CA ARG A 54 -20.52 -11.19 16.48
C ARG A 54 -20.14 -10.88 17.93
N ARG A 55 -19.64 -9.68 18.20
CA ARG A 55 -19.13 -9.25 19.52
C ARG A 55 -17.98 -10.13 20.02
N ASP A 56 -17.25 -10.75 19.11
CA ASP A 56 -16.08 -11.58 19.42
C ASP A 56 -14.83 -10.69 19.50
N ARG A 57 -14.59 -10.15 20.69
CA ARG A 57 -13.51 -9.19 20.93
C ARG A 57 -12.12 -9.78 20.69
N VAL A 58 -11.90 -11.03 21.09
CA VAL A 58 -10.59 -11.69 21.00
C VAL A 58 -10.22 -11.88 19.52
N ASN A 59 -11.13 -12.43 18.73
CA ASN A 59 -10.87 -12.62 17.31
C ASN A 59 -10.80 -11.29 16.55
N THR A 60 -11.58 -10.28 16.93
CA THR A 60 -11.46 -8.93 16.34
C THR A 60 -10.08 -8.34 16.59
N ALA A 61 -9.58 -8.42 17.83
CA ALA A 61 -8.25 -7.91 18.17
C ALA A 61 -7.13 -8.67 17.46
N LEU A 62 -7.23 -10.01 17.39
CA LEU A 62 -6.26 -10.84 16.67
C LEU A 62 -6.22 -10.49 15.18
N ALA A 63 -7.39 -10.37 14.54
CA ALA A 63 -7.49 -10.00 13.14
C ALA A 63 -6.89 -8.61 12.87
N LEU A 64 -7.18 -7.61 13.71
CA LEU A 64 -6.57 -6.27 13.60
C LEU A 64 -5.04 -6.30 13.81
N GLY A 65 -4.54 -7.15 14.71
CA GLY A 65 -3.10 -7.37 14.89
C GLY A 65 -2.44 -7.94 13.64
N LEU A 66 -3.08 -8.90 12.97
CA LEU A 66 -2.59 -9.45 11.70
C LEU A 66 -2.66 -8.45 10.56
N VAL A 67 -3.69 -7.59 10.51
CA VAL A 67 -3.74 -6.46 9.57
C VAL A 67 -2.54 -5.55 9.77
N ALA A 68 -2.24 -5.15 11.01
CA ALA A 68 -1.11 -4.28 11.31
C ALA A 68 0.23 -4.95 10.94
N PHE A 69 0.41 -6.23 11.29
CA PHE A 69 1.61 -6.99 10.93
C PHE A 69 1.82 -7.03 9.42
N MET A 70 0.76 -7.30 8.65
CA MET A 70 0.86 -7.39 7.20
C MET A 70 1.08 -6.03 6.54
N ALA A 71 0.48 -4.97 7.07
CA ALA A 71 0.74 -3.61 6.59
C ALA A 71 2.20 -3.21 6.82
N VAL A 72 2.78 -3.54 7.98
CA VAL A 72 4.20 -3.30 8.26
C VAL A 72 5.09 -4.11 7.31
N ALA A 73 4.74 -5.37 7.01
CA ALA A 73 5.48 -6.18 6.05
C ALA A 73 5.47 -5.58 4.64
N VAL A 74 4.34 -5.01 4.19
CA VAL A 74 4.23 -4.29 2.92
C VAL A 74 5.12 -3.03 2.91
N VAL A 75 5.13 -2.26 3.99
CA VAL A 75 6.01 -1.08 4.13
C VAL A 75 7.49 -1.51 4.12
N ASN A 76 7.84 -2.62 4.76
CA ASN A 76 9.20 -3.15 4.75
C ASN A 76 9.64 -3.55 3.34
N ALA A 77 8.78 -4.22 2.56
CA ALA A 77 9.08 -4.55 1.17
C ALA A 77 9.27 -3.31 0.29
N GLN A 78 8.47 -2.25 0.52
CA GLN A 78 8.65 -0.96 -0.15
C GLN A 78 9.96 -0.27 0.24
N ALA A 79 10.33 -0.32 1.53
CA ALA A 79 11.62 0.20 2.00
C ALA A 79 12.80 -0.55 1.38
N PHE A 80 12.68 -1.87 1.21
CA PHE A 80 13.67 -2.67 0.50
C PHE A 80 13.83 -2.19 -0.95
N ILE A 81 12.73 -1.96 -1.68
CA ILE A 81 12.79 -1.39 -3.04
C ILE A 81 13.57 -0.07 -3.04
N PHE A 82 13.27 0.84 -2.11
CA PHE A 82 13.99 2.11 -2.00
C PHE A 82 15.48 1.96 -1.70
N SER A 83 15.88 0.89 -1.01
CA SER A 83 17.30 0.63 -0.69
C SER A 83 18.13 0.07 -1.85
N VAL A 84 17.51 -0.53 -2.86
CA VAL A 84 18.24 -1.26 -3.93
C VAL A 84 18.01 -0.70 -5.34
N ILE A 85 17.04 0.19 -5.54
CA ILE A 85 16.66 0.66 -6.89
C ILE A 85 17.66 1.67 -7.50
N GLU A 86 18.71 2.06 -6.75
CA GLU A 86 19.84 2.90 -7.18
C GLU A 86 19.46 4.15 -8.02
N LEU A 87 18.26 4.71 -7.78
CA LEU A 87 17.73 5.88 -8.48
C LEU A 87 18.07 7.17 -7.72
N PRO A 88 18.84 8.10 -8.30
CA PRO A 88 19.03 9.42 -7.71
C PRO A 88 17.74 10.23 -7.79
N VAL A 89 17.19 10.63 -6.62
CA VAL A 89 15.88 11.29 -6.49
C VAL A 89 15.74 12.57 -7.35
N ALA A 90 16.84 13.26 -7.63
CA ALA A 90 16.86 14.58 -8.29
C ALA A 90 17.31 14.55 -9.77
N GLU A 91 17.63 13.38 -10.34
CA GLU A 91 18.21 13.27 -11.68
C GLU A 91 17.17 12.82 -12.72
N GLY A 92 16.21 13.70 -13.01
CA GLY A 92 15.29 13.54 -14.15
C GLY A 92 13.81 13.31 -13.79
N PRO A 93 12.93 13.22 -14.81
CA PRO A 93 11.50 13.15 -14.62
C PRO A 93 11.02 11.80 -14.04
N TYR A 94 11.70 10.70 -14.37
CA TYR A 94 11.34 9.37 -13.90
C TYR A 94 11.58 9.18 -12.39
N PRO A 95 12.79 9.41 -11.83
CA PRO A 95 13.05 9.22 -10.40
C PRO A 95 12.11 10.07 -9.52
N GLY A 96 11.94 11.35 -9.86
CA GLY A 96 11.05 12.25 -9.11
C GLY A 96 9.61 11.75 -9.05
N MET A 97 9.06 11.29 -10.18
CA MET A 97 7.71 10.71 -10.22
C MET A 97 7.63 9.37 -9.52
N PHE A 98 8.65 8.51 -9.62
CA PHE A 98 8.71 7.22 -8.94
C PHE A 98 8.58 7.40 -7.44
N TYR A 99 9.43 8.24 -6.85
CA TYR A 99 9.40 8.51 -5.41
C TYR A 99 8.15 9.26 -4.98
N ALA A 100 7.63 10.18 -5.80
CA ALA A 100 6.40 10.88 -5.45
C ALA A 100 5.18 9.95 -5.41
N VAL A 101 5.01 9.07 -6.39
CA VAL A 101 3.89 8.12 -6.45
C VAL A 101 4.02 7.04 -5.37
N THR A 102 5.16 6.35 -5.31
CA THR A 102 5.36 5.25 -4.37
C THR A 102 5.49 5.75 -2.93
N GLY A 103 6.14 6.90 -2.71
CA GLY A 103 6.23 7.55 -1.41
C GLY A 103 4.87 8.00 -0.88
N THR A 104 4.02 8.62 -1.72
CA THR A 104 2.65 8.98 -1.32
C THR A 104 1.83 7.74 -0.94
N MET A 105 1.91 6.68 -1.75
CA MET A 105 1.24 5.42 -1.45
C MET A 105 1.73 4.81 -0.13
N THR A 106 3.05 4.83 0.12
CA THR A 106 3.66 4.37 1.37
C THR A 106 3.13 5.17 2.56
N ALA A 107 3.07 6.50 2.45
CA ALA A 107 2.54 7.37 3.49
C ALA A 107 1.07 7.05 3.81
N LEU A 108 0.25 6.78 2.80
CA LEU A 108 -1.15 6.37 2.99
C LEU A 108 -1.25 5.00 3.70
N ILE A 109 -0.37 4.04 3.39
CA ILE A 109 -0.31 2.76 4.10
C ILE A 109 0.09 2.96 5.57
N VAL A 110 1.04 3.85 5.85
CA VAL A 110 1.44 4.20 7.22
C VAL A 110 0.27 4.84 7.99
N ILE A 111 -0.52 5.72 7.36
CA ILE A 111 -1.75 6.26 7.94
C ILE A 111 -2.75 5.12 8.22
N GLY A 112 -2.87 4.14 7.32
CA GLY A 112 -3.68 2.93 7.54
C GLY A 112 -3.23 2.10 8.74
N ILE A 113 -1.91 1.99 8.99
CA ILE A 113 -1.36 1.33 10.19
C ILE A 113 -1.80 2.08 11.45
N VAL A 114 -1.69 3.41 11.46
CA VAL A 114 -2.15 4.24 12.59
C VAL A 114 -3.66 4.06 12.82
N PHE A 115 -4.45 4.05 11.76
CA PHE A 115 -5.90 3.81 11.87
C PHE A 115 -6.21 2.41 12.41
N THR A 116 -5.42 1.40 12.02
CA THR A 116 -5.52 0.05 12.58
C THR A 116 -5.23 0.03 14.07
N ALA A 117 -4.17 0.71 14.52
CA ALA A 117 -3.84 0.82 15.94
C ALA A 117 -4.96 1.50 16.74
N ILE A 118 -5.50 2.63 16.25
CA ILE A 118 -6.63 3.33 16.88
C ILE A 118 -7.84 2.41 17.00
N THR A 119 -8.16 1.68 15.93
CA THR A 119 -9.29 0.74 15.90
C THR A 119 -9.09 -0.40 16.91
N ALA A 120 -7.88 -0.97 16.97
CA ALA A 120 -7.54 -2.03 17.91
C ALA A 120 -7.64 -1.56 19.38
N PHE A 121 -7.10 -0.39 19.71
CA PHE A 121 -7.19 0.18 21.06
C PHE A 121 -8.64 0.41 21.49
N ARG A 122 -9.51 0.86 20.57
CA ARG A 122 -10.92 1.09 20.88
C ARG A 122 -11.71 -0.20 21.11
N VAL A 123 -11.45 -1.23 20.30
CA VAL A 123 -12.05 -2.56 20.46
C VAL A 123 -11.62 -3.20 21.79
N LEU A 124 -10.33 -3.13 22.11
CA LEU A 124 -9.74 -3.65 23.35
C LEU A 124 -10.21 -2.88 24.60
N GLY A 125 -10.43 -1.57 24.46
CA GLY A 125 -10.98 -0.71 25.51
C GLY A 125 -12.47 -0.94 25.84
N GLY A 126 -13.11 -1.95 25.24
CA GLY A 126 -14.42 -2.45 25.66
C GLY A 126 -15.63 -1.81 24.98
N ARG A 127 -15.45 -0.91 24.00
CA ARG A 127 -16.55 -0.27 23.26
C ARG A 127 -17.16 -1.24 22.23
N LEU A 128 -18.09 -2.09 22.69
CA LEU A 128 -18.72 -3.18 21.91
C LEU A 128 -19.59 -2.73 20.73
N SER A 129 -19.91 -1.45 20.61
CA SER A 129 -20.76 -0.88 19.55
C SER A 129 -19.97 -0.32 18.35
N ASP A 130 -18.64 -0.39 18.35
CA ASP A 130 -17.77 0.21 17.32
C ASP A 130 -17.73 -0.59 15.99
N ASN A 131 -18.82 -1.29 15.62
CA ASN A 131 -18.92 -2.05 14.36
C ASN A 131 -18.70 -1.17 13.13
N GLU A 132 -19.22 0.06 13.16
CA GLU A 132 -19.07 1.04 12.09
C GLU A 132 -17.62 1.48 11.93
N LEU A 133 -16.88 1.61 13.04
CA LEU A 133 -15.45 1.93 13.02
C LEU A 133 -14.64 0.82 12.37
N VAL A 134 -14.86 -0.44 12.76
CA VAL A 134 -14.18 -1.60 12.17
C VAL A 134 -14.53 -1.74 10.69
N ALA A 135 -15.78 -1.47 10.31
CA ALA A 135 -16.19 -1.48 8.90
C ALA A 135 -15.53 -0.34 8.09
N ALA A 136 -15.44 0.88 8.64
CA ALA A 136 -14.74 2.00 8.02
C ALA A 136 -13.23 1.73 7.88
N HIS A 137 -12.64 1.08 8.87
CA HIS A 137 -11.25 0.59 8.83
C HIS A 137 -11.04 -0.41 7.69
N ALA A 138 -11.90 -1.41 7.56
CA ALA A 138 -11.80 -2.35 6.45
C ALA A 138 -12.00 -1.67 5.09
N LEU A 139 -12.95 -0.73 4.98
CA LEU A 139 -13.17 0.05 3.76
C LEU A 139 -11.94 0.86 3.35
N HIS A 140 -11.26 1.49 4.32
CA HIS A 140 -10.01 2.20 4.07
C HIS A 140 -8.97 1.28 3.41
N TRP A 141 -8.78 0.07 3.94
CA TRP A 141 -7.87 -0.91 3.35
C TRP A 141 -8.32 -1.39 1.97
N TYR A 142 -9.62 -1.59 1.72
CA TYR A 142 -10.12 -1.95 0.38
C TYR A 142 -9.81 -0.88 -0.67
N VAL A 143 -10.08 0.39 -0.34
CA VAL A 143 -9.80 1.52 -1.24
C VAL A 143 -8.30 1.63 -1.48
N LEU A 144 -7.49 1.49 -0.44
CA LEU A 144 -6.04 1.59 -0.54
C LEU A 144 -5.45 0.46 -1.37
N THR A 145 -5.94 -0.77 -1.21
CA THR A 145 -5.54 -1.91 -2.06
C THR A 145 -5.90 -1.69 -3.52
N ALA A 146 -7.09 -1.18 -3.81
CA ALA A 146 -7.48 -0.86 -5.20
C ALA A 146 -6.57 0.23 -5.79
N ALA A 147 -6.26 1.28 -5.03
CA ALA A 147 -5.32 2.31 -5.45
C ALA A 147 -3.89 1.77 -5.61
N PHE A 148 -3.45 0.86 -4.74
CA PHE A 148 -2.16 0.18 -4.84
C PHE A 148 -2.09 -0.70 -6.09
N CYS A 149 -3.16 -1.39 -6.49
CA CYS A 149 -3.18 -2.15 -7.74
C CYS A 149 -2.91 -1.25 -8.96
N ALA A 150 -3.50 -0.06 -8.98
CA ALA A 150 -3.25 0.92 -10.04
C ALA A 150 -1.79 1.41 -10.02
N VAL A 151 -1.25 1.74 -8.84
CA VAL A 151 0.17 2.11 -8.70
C VAL A 151 1.08 0.96 -9.15
N TRP A 152 0.80 -0.26 -8.72
CA TRP A 152 1.61 -1.43 -9.04
C TRP A 152 1.66 -1.67 -10.54
N PHE A 153 0.50 -1.64 -11.20
CA PHE A 153 0.42 -1.83 -12.64
C PHE A 153 1.17 -0.72 -13.39
N VAL A 154 0.94 0.54 -13.03
CA VAL A 154 1.50 1.69 -13.74
C VAL A 154 3.01 1.83 -13.54
N VAL A 155 3.49 1.63 -12.31
CA VAL A 155 4.87 1.93 -11.91
C VAL A 155 5.78 0.71 -12.03
N TYR A 156 5.31 -0.48 -11.64
CA TYR A 156 6.16 -1.68 -11.60
C TYR A 156 6.03 -2.57 -12.85
N VAL A 157 4.88 -2.56 -13.53
CA VAL A 157 4.66 -3.39 -14.73
C VAL A 157 4.86 -2.62 -16.03
N THR A 158 4.18 -1.48 -16.22
CA THR A 158 4.23 -0.71 -17.47
C THR A 158 5.45 0.22 -17.58
N LYS A 159 6.61 -0.25 -17.12
CA LYS A 159 7.88 0.48 -17.15
C LYS A 159 8.23 1.04 -18.54
#